data_AF-A0A1G9QWB1-F1
#
_entry.id   AF-A0A1G9QWB1-F1
#
_cell.length_a   1.000
_cell.length_b   1.000
_cell.length_c   1.000
_cell.angle_alpha   90.00
_cell.angle_beta   90.00
_cell.angle_gamma   90.00
#
_symmetry.space_group_name_H-M   'P 1'
#
loop_
_entity.id
_entity.type
_entity.pdbx_description
1 polymer ?
#
loop_
_entity_poly.entity_id
_entity_poly.type
_entity_poly.pdbx_seq_one_letter_code
_entity_poly.pdbx_strand_id
1 'polypeptide(L)'
;MTRDEAIQAITEKVQLRKAQQITDTANLTFFAEKLVVDILDYCHRDDFPPSLVYTVADLICKRIDDEVKAVAGAPGPLKRLQQNDTTYEWAVNAANAAGLLSDADFDSIKPKLNRWRKVVWS
;
A
#
# COMPACT_ATOMS: atom_id res chain seq x y z
N MET A 1 11.55 13.66 -11.61
CA MET A 1 10.71 14.22 -10.53
C MET A 1 11.48 14.00 -9.26
N THR A 2 11.66 15.07 -8.51
CA THR A 2 12.37 15.02 -7.23
C THR A 2 11.50 14.30 -6.19
N ARG A 3 12.12 13.86 -5.09
CA ARG A 3 11.41 13.20 -3.98
C ARG A 3 10.26 14.06 -3.45
N ASP A 4 10.50 15.35 -3.25
CA ASP A 4 9.53 16.26 -2.66
C ASP A 4 8.35 16.52 -3.60
N GLU A 5 8.62 16.68 -4.89
CA GLU A 5 7.58 16.77 -5.93
C GLU A 5 6.71 15.51 -5.96
N ALA A 6 7.31 14.33 -5.81
CA ALA A 6 6.58 13.06 -5.78
C ALA A 6 5.65 12.97 -4.57
N ILE A 7 6.16 13.31 -3.37
CA ILE A 7 5.38 13.28 -2.13
C ILE A 7 4.18 14.23 -2.22
N GLN A 8 4.41 15.44 -2.73
CA GLN A 8 3.35 16.43 -2.93
C GLN A 8 2.30 15.91 -3.92
N ALA A 9 2.72 15.41 -5.08
CA ALA A 9 1.81 14.88 -6.09
C ALA A 9 0.99 13.69 -5.56
N ILE A 10 1.60 12.77 -4.81
CA ILE A 10 0.91 11.63 -4.20
C ILE A 10 -0.14 12.14 -3.20
N THR A 11 0.25 13.07 -2.34
CA THR A 11 -0.63 13.64 -1.31
C THR A 11 -1.86 14.31 -1.92
N GLU A 12 -1.67 15.13 -2.94
CA GLU A 12 -2.76 15.79 -3.67
C GLU A 12 -3.71 14.77 -4.33
N LYS A 13 -3.18 13.69 -4.93
CA LYS A 13 -4.03 12.67 -5.57
C LYS A 13 -4.82 11.86 -4.56
N VAL A 14 -4.25 11.52 -3.41
CA VAL A 14 -4.99 10.81 -2.35
C VAL A 14 -6.05 11.73 -1.74
N GLN A 15 -5.73 13.00 -1.50
CA GLN A 15 -6.69 14.01 -1.05
C GLN A 15 -7.86 14.17 -2.02
N LEU A 16 -7.60 14.23 -3.32
CA LEU A 16 -8.66 14.30 -4.34
C LEU A 16 -9.60 13.09 -4.28
N ARG A 17 -9.04 11.89 -4.08
CA ARG A 17 -9.81 10.63 -4.13
C ARG A 17 -10.55 10.33 -2.83
N LYS A 18 -10.03 10.78 -1.69
CA LYS A 18 -10.51 10.43 -0.34
C LYS A 18 -10.74 11.67 0.54
N ALA A 19 -11.15 12.80 -0.04
CA ALA A 19 -11.34 14.08 0.64
C ALA A 19 -12.19 14.00 1.93
N GLN A 20 -13.14 13.06 2.00
CA GLN A 20 -14.04 12.90 3.15
C GLN A 20 -13.55 11.89 4.22
N GLN A 21 -12.53 11.10 3.94
CA GLN A 21 -12.03 10.00 4.80
C GLN A 21 -10.64 10.28 5.39
N ILE A 22 -10.02 11.39 5.02
CA ILE A 22 -8.70 11.77 5.54
C ILE A 22 -8.90 12.52 6.86
N THR A 23 -8.61 11.83 7.96
CA THR A 23 -8.64 12.42 9.30
C THR A 23 -7.28 13.03 9.69
N ASP A 24 -6.18 12.53 9.11
CA ASP A 24 -4.81 12.96 9.45
C ASP A 24 -3.91 13.15 8.21
N THR A 25 -3.75 14.40 7.78
CA THR A 25 -2.85 14.78 6.68
C THR A 25 -1.37 14.53 7.01
N ALA A 26 -0.98 14.61 8.29
CA ALA A 26 0.38 14.35 8.74
C ALA A 26 0.76 12.86 8.57
N ASN A 27 -0.12 11.94 8.95
CA ASN A 27 0.08 10.51 8.75
C ASN A 27 0.16 10.14 7.27
N LEU A 28 -0.69 10.76 6.44
CA LEU A 28 -0.68 10.54 5.00
C LEU A 28 0.65 10.96 4.36
N THR A 29 1.18 12.11 4.76
CA THR A 29 2.49 12.61 4.29
C THR A 29 3.61 11.66 4.72
N PHE A 30 3.59 11.19 5.96
CA PHE A 30 4.56 10.21 6.48
C PHE A 30 4.54 8.90 5.68
N PHE A 31 3.35 8.38 5.35
CA PHE A 31 3.24 7.16 4.53
C PHE A 31 3.72 7.35 3.10
N ALA A 32 3.41 8.50 2.50
CA ALA A 32 3.89 8.85 1.17
C ALA A 32 5.42 8.94 1.15
N GLU A 33 6.03 9.61 2.13
CA GLU A 33 7.48 9.72 2.27
C GLU A 33 8.14 8.35 2.42
N LYS A 34 7.64 7.52 3.33
CA LYS A 34 8.16 6.17 3.55
C LYS A 34 8.13 5.34 2.25
N LEU A 35 6.99 5.30 1.55
CA LEU A 35 6.86 4.54 0.31
C LEU A 35 7.76 5.05 -0.80
N VAL A 36 7.92 6.37 -0.93
CA VAL A 36 8.83 6.95 -1.93
C VAL A 36 10.27 6.57 -1.62
N VAL A 37 10.70 6.64 -0.36
CA VAL A 37 12.04 6.22 0.05
C VAL A 37 12.27 4.73 -0.22
N ASP A 38 11.35 3.86 0.18
CA ASP A 38 11.46 2.40 -0.04
C ASP A 38 11.53 2.05 -1.53
N ILE A 39 10.76 2.76 -2.38
CA ILE A 39 10.78 2.56 -3.83
C ILE A 39 12.11 3.02 -4.45
N LEU A 40 12.62 4.19 -4.05
CA LEU A 40 13.88 4.73 -4.56
C LEU A 40 15.06 3.83 -4.17
N ASP A 41 15.07 3.35 -2.93
CA ASP A 41 16.06 2.39 -2.44
C ASP A 41 16.01 1.08 -3.23
N TYR A 42 14.81 0.51 -3.42
CA TYR A 42 14.62 -0.71 -4.20
C TYR A 42 15.05 -0.56 -5.68
N CYS A 43 14.77 0.59 -6.28
CA CYS A 43 15.07 0.84 -7.69
C CYS A 43 16.52 1.29 -7.91
N HIS A 44 17.25 1.67 -6.84
CA HIS A 44 18.56 2.31 -6.86
C HIS A 44 18.60 3.51 -7.83
N ARG A 45 17.61 4.40 -7.70
CA ARG A 45 17.47 5.61 -8.52
C ARG A 45 17.20 6.82 -7.63
N ASP A 46 17.67 7.97 -8.09
CA ASP A 46 17.43 9.27 -7.44
C ASP A 46 16.17 9.96 -7.98
N ASP A 47 15.75 9.61 -9.21
CA ASP A 47 14.53 10.11 -9.84
C ASP A 47 13.33 9.20 -9.56
N PHE A 48 12.21 9.80 -9.12
CA PHE A 48 10.93 9.08 -9.00
C PHE A 48 10.17 9.08 -10.35
N PRO A 49 9.73 7.92 -10.86
CA PRO A 49 8.90 7.83 -12.07
C PRO A 49 7.48 8.37 -11.85
N PRO A 50 6.94 9.23 -12.75
CA PRO A 50 5.56 9.74 -12.66
C PRO A 50 4.48 8.65 -12.66
N SER A 51 4.73 7.52 -13.33
CA SER A 51 3.82 6.38 -13.39
C SER A 51 3.61 5.72 -12.03
N LEU A 52 4.59 5.82 -11.12
CA LEU A 52 4.51 5.23 -9.79
C LEU A 52 3.68 6.08 -8.82
N VAL A 53 3.48 7.37 -9.10
CA VAL A 53 2.64 8.26 -8.28
C VAL A 53 1.24 7.67 -8.09
N TYR A 54 0.62 7.21 -9.17
CA TYR A 54 -0.71 6.60 -9.12
C TYR A 54 -0.72 5.27 -8.39
N THR A 55 0.35 4.47 -8.54
CA THR A 55 0.46 3.18 -7.85
C THR A 55 0.59 3.37 -6.34
N VAL A 56 1.40 4.35 -5.91
CA VAL A 56 1.56 4.70 -4.49
C VAL A 56 0.28 5.33 -3.94
N ALA A 57 -0.36 6.23 -4.70
CA ALA A 57 -1.64 6.81 -4.29
C ALA A 57 -2.74 5.75 -4.12
N ASP A 58 -2.81 4.75 -5.01
CA ASP A 58 -3.74 3.62 -4.90
C ASP A 58 -3.46 2.76 -3.66
N LEU A 59 -2.19 2.49 -3.34
CA LEU A 59 -1.81 1.77 -2.13
C LEU A 59 -2.23 2.51 -0.86
N ILE A 60 -2.02 3.82 -0.80
CA ILE A 60 -2.43 4.65 0.34
C ILE A 60 -3.96 4.69 0.44
N CYS A 61 -4.67 4.81 -0.69
CA CYS A 61 -6.15 4.75 -0.69
C CYS A 61 -6.68 3.41 -0.17
N LYS A 62 -6.08 2.29 -0.61
CA LYS A 62 -6.43 0.95 -0.17
C LYS A 62 -6.24 0.82 1.35
N ARG A 63 -5.16 1.37 1.89
CA ARG A 63 -4.91 1.41 3.34
C ARG A 63 -6.02 2.16 4.08
N ILE A 64 -6.40 3.35 3.61
CA ILE A 64 -7.48 4.13 4.25
C ILE A 64 -8.78 3.32 4.25
N ASP A 65 -9.08 2.64 3.14
CA ASP A 65 -10.25 1.76 3.05
C ASP A 65 -10.18 0.57 4.01
N ASP A 66 -9.00 -0.04 4.17
CA ASP A 66 -8.81 -1.18 5.07
C ASP A 66 -8.83 -0.73 6.55
N GLU A 67 -8.33 0.46 6.88
CA GLU A 67 -8.48 1.06 8.21
C GLU A 67 -9.95 1.37 8.52
N VAL A 68 -10.70 1.93 7.56
CA VAL A 68 -12.15 2.17 7.71
C VAL A 68 -12.90 0.85 7.90
N LYS A 69 -12.57 -0.20 7.14
CA LYS A 69 -13.15 -1.54 7.32
C LYS A 69 -12.80 -2.17 8.66
N ALA A 70 -11.57 -1.98 9.14
CA ALA A 70 -11.13 -2.47 10.44
C ALA A 70 -11.91 -1.80 11.57
N VAL A 71 -12.11 -0.47 11.49
CA VAL A 71 -12.93 0.28 12.45
C VAL A 71 -14.41 -0.12 12.38
N ALA A 72 -14.92 -0.40 11.17
CA ALA A 72 -16.29 -0.86 10.96
C ALA A 72 -16.52 -2.34 11.34
N GLY A 73 -15.51 -3.05 11.85
CA GLY A 73 -15.62 -4.44 12.27
C GLY A 73 -15.91 -5.41 11.11
N ALA A 74 -15.46 -5.08 9.90
CA ALA A 74 -15.67 -5.94 8.74
C ALA A 74 -15.10 -7.35 9.02
N PRO A 75 -15.85 -8.43 8.76
CA PRO A 75 -15.37 -9.77 9.02
C PRO A 75 -14.14 -10.03 8.16
N GLY A 76 -13.02 -10.28 8.83
CA GLY A 76 -11.81 -10.75 8.16
C GLY A 76 -12.06 -12.05 7.39
N PRO A 77 -11.14 -12.44 6.50
CA PRO A 77 -11.31 -13.63 5.67
C PRO A 77 -11.68 -14.86 6.53
N LEU A 78 -12.72 -15.59 6.11
CA LEU A 78 -13.29 -16.72 6.85
C LEU A 78 -12.21 -17.78 7.08
N LYS A 79 -11.80 -17.97 8.34
CA LYS A 79 -10.80 -18.98 8.70
C LYS A 79 -11.39 -20.40 8.65
N ARG A 80 -12.65 -20.54 9.04
CA ARG A 80 -13.32 -21.84 9.18
C ARG A 80 -14.82 -21.73 8.95
N LEU A 81 -15.38 -22.71 8.25
CA LEU A 81 -16.81 -22.91 8.09
C LEU A 81 -17.13 -24.35 8.42
N GLN A 82 -18.03 -24.56 9.38
CA GLN A 82 -18.53 -25.88 9.71
C GLN A 82 -19.96 -26.01 9.20
N GLN A 83 -20.22 -27.06 8.43
CA GLN A 83 -21.55 -27.37 7.92
C GLN A 83 -21.84 -28.85 8.17
N ASN A 84 -22.79 -29.12 9.07
CA ASN A 84 -23.08 -30.46 9.61
C ASN A 84 -21.80 -31.11 10.18
N ASP A 85 -21.37 -32.26 9.62
CA ASP A 85 -20.16 -33.00 10.01
C ASP A 85 -18.89 -32.58 9.24
N THR A 86 -18.97 -31.64 8.31
CA THR A 86 -17.82 -31.22 7.50
C THR A 86 -17.27 -29.88 7.97
N THR A 87 -15.97 -29.84 8.23
CA THR A 87 -15.25 -28.61 8.56
C THR A 87 -14.36 -28.21 7.39
N TYR A 88 -14.59 -27.03 6.83
CA TYR A 88 -13.72 -26.38 5.87
C TYR A 88 -12.81 -25.41 6.62
N GLU A 89 -11.50 -25.59 6.49
CA GLU A 89 -10.49 -24.66 7.02
C GLU A 89 -9.71 -24.06 5.86
N TRP A 90 -9.66 -22.73 5.81
CA TRP A 90 -8.89 -22.02 4.80
C TRP A 90 -7.56 -21.58 5.39
N ALA A 91 -6.49 -21.69 4.60
CA ALA A 91 -5.16 -21.17 4.94
C ALA A 91 -5.17 -19.63 4.88
N VAL A 92 -5.86 -19.01 5.82
CA VAL A 92 -5.92 -17.55 5.94
C VAL A 92 -4.65 -17.10 6.66
N ASN A 93 -3.68 -16.60 5.91
CA ASN A 93 -2.52 -15.94 6.51
C ASN A 93 -3.00 -14.67 7.23
N ALA A 94 -2.93 -14.69 8.56
CA ALA A 94 -3.31 -13.57 9.42
C ALA A 94 -2.50 -12.28 9.15
N ALA A 95 -1.38 -12.38 8.43
CA ALA A 95 -0.55 -11.26 8.01
C ALA A 95 -1.26 -10.28 7.05
N ASN A 96 -2.38 -10.66 6.45
CA ASN A 96 -3.15 -9.81 5.52
C ASN A 96 -4.27 -9.00 6.20
N ALA A 97 -4.53 -9.19 7.49
CA ALA A 97 -5.79 -8.73 8.09
C ALA A 97 -5.71 -7.42 8.87
N ALA A 98 -4.53 -6.98 9.33
CA ALA A 98 -4.47 -5.74 10.11
C ALA A 98 -3.06 -5.18 10.20
N GLY A 99 -2.90 -3.94 9.74
CA GLY A 99 -1.96 -3.01 10.35
C GLY A 99 -0.56 -3.04 9.76
N LEU A 100 -0.07 -1.84 9.46
CA LEU A 100 1.17 -1.55 8.74
C LEU A 100 1.11 -1.94 7.27
N LEU A 101 1.85 -1.24 6.43
CA LEU A 101 2.15 -1.71 5.09
C LEU A 101 2.76 -3.10 5.28
N SER A 102 1.95 -4.15 5.17
CA SER A 102 2.48 -5.49 5.22
C SER A 102 3.49 -5.54 4.09
N ASP A 103 4.67 -6.09 4.32
CA ASP A 103 5.66 -6.23 3.27
C ASP A 103 5.07 -6.89 2.01
N ALA A 104 3.92 -7.59 2.13
CA ALA A 104 3.11 -8.11 1.05
C ALA A 104 2.48 -7.05 0.11
N ASP A 105 2.03 -5.88 0.58
CA ASP A 105 1.54 -4.82 -0.32
C ASP A 105 2.70 -4.20 -1.11
N PHE A 106 3.87 -4.06 -0.48
CA PHE A 106 5.09 -3.66 -1.17
C PHE A 106 5.58 -4.76 -2.14
N ASP A 107 5.51 -6.04 -1.74
CA ASP A 107 5.85 -7.19 -2.58
C ASP A 107 4.95 -7.27 -3.82
N SER A 108 3.66 -6.95 -3.66
CA SER A 108 2.70 -6.87 -4.76
C SER A 108 3.08 -5.84 -5.84
N ILE A 109 3.77 -4.75 -5.46
CA ILE A 109 4.25 -3.76 -6.43
C ILE A 109 5.65 -4.04 -6.98
N LYS A 110 6.44 -4.94 -6.37
CA LYS A 110 7.79 -5.29 -6.87
C LYS A 110 7.83 -5.66 -8.36
N PRO A 111 6.89 -6.44 -8.93
CA PRO A 111 6.88 -6.72 -10.36
C PRO A 111 6.76 -5.46 -11.24
N LYS A 112 6.00 -4.45 -10.79
CA LYS A 112 5.88 -3.16 -11.49
C LYS A 112 7.15 -2.32 -11.32
N LEU A 113 7.79 -2.40 -10.16
CA LEU A 113 9.05 -1.72 -9.86
C LEU A 113 10.25 -2.30 -10.62
N ASN A 114 10.23 -3.61 -10.92
CA ASN A 114 11.31 -4.29 -11.64
C ASN A 114 11.61 -3.66 -13.01
N ARG A 115 10.60 -3.05 -13.66
CA ARG A 115 10.80 -2.29 -14.91
C ARG A 115 11.71 -1.07 -14.74
N TRP A 116 11.67 -0.46 -13.56
CA TRP A 116 12.36 0.79 -13.25
C TRP A 116 13.67 0.58 -12.51
N ARG A 117 13.93 -0.64 -12.03
CA ARG A 117 15.16 -1.01 -11.35
C ARG A 117 16.35 -0.81 -12.28
N LYS A 118 17.33 -0.04 -11.82
CA LYS A 118 18.60 0.09 -12.54
C LYS A 118 19.32 -1.25 -12.44
N VAL A 119 19.55 -1.92 -13.57
CA VAL A 119 20.33 -3.17 -13.58
C VAL A 119 21.77 -2.78 -13.31
N VAL A 120 22.22 -2.97 -12.07
CA VAL A 120 23.63 -2.84 -11.71
C VAL A 120 24.29 -4.13 -12.17
N TRP A 121 25.00 -4.08 -13.30
CA TRP A 121 25.91 -5.16 -13.66
C TRP A 121 27.11 -5.02 -12.72
N SER A 122 27.19 -5.90 -11.72
CA SER A 122 28.40 -6.10 -10.91
C SER A 122 29.40 -6.95 -11.68
#